data_AF-X6PA46-F1
#
_entry.id   AF-X6PA46-F1
#
_cell.length_a   1.000
_cell.length_b   1.000
_cell.length_c   1.000
_cell.angle_alpha   90.00
_cell.angle_beta   90.00
_cell.angle_gamma   90.00
#
_symmetry.space_group_name_H-M   'P 1'
#
loop_
_entity.id
_entity.type
_entity.pdbx_description
1 polymer ?
#
loop_
_entity_poly.entity_id
_entity_poly.type
_entity_poly.pdbx_seq_one_letter_code
_entity_poly.pdbx_strand_id
1 'polypeptide(L)'
;MYNHVLIDNAKCNGGMQDNNNNRKYIKEIKTLVRLFGDANTEEELQQKIEHHYGNIETVIKDLVQQSIEKEVFTRINTIYSVNVEMLLLFFFFFLYIQKTKKKNKLEVETKINELKNTEQKQEQENIVNEINSNNKSVQKETEKTEIGEKKRELICKDFVAMKPVWHQKRNYHCPDCKKSTVISIVKAMFYNSEHSISASDDSVPVNDNNYQCSYTIKSGLSYELKANKIRQHANGIEDLRERSEHAMNKI
;
A
#
# COMPACT_ATOMS: atom_id res chain seq x y z
N MET A 1 36.02 45.41 -95.00
CA MET A 1 35.34 45.72 -93.72
C MET A 1 34.66 44.46 -93.23
N TYR A 2 35.33 43.69 -92.38
CA TYR A 2 34.73 42.52 -91.73
C TYR A 2 34.21 42.93 -90.37
N ASN A 3 32.89 42.81 -90.18
CA ASN A 3 32.21 43.06 -88.93
C ASN A 3 32.57 41.97 -87.92
N HIS A 4 33.29 42.35 -86.86
CA HIS A 4 33.57 41.49 -85.72
C HIS A 4 32.36 41.54 -84.79
N VAL A 5 31.55 40.48 -84.79
CA VAL A 5 30.44 40.31 -83.86
C VAL A 5 31.03 39.91 -82.50
N LEU A 6 30.83 40.73 -81.49
CA LEU A 6 31.10 40.39 -80.09
C LEU A 6 30.20 39.22 -79.70
N ILE A 7 30.81 38.07 -79.42
CA ILE A 7 30.14 36.94 -78.79
C ILE A 7 30.06 37.26 -77.31
N ASP A 8 28.82 37.45 -76.84
CA ASP A 8 28.50 37.64 -75.43
C ASP A 8 29.11 36.53 -74.58
N ASN A 9 29.86 36.93 -73.55
CA ASN A 9 30.31 36.04 -72.49
C ASN A 9 29.08 35.51 -71.75
N ALA A 10 28.61 34.33 -72.16
CA ALA A 10 27.63 33.56 -71.43
C ALA A 10 28.17 33.31 -70.02
N LYS A 11 27.60 34.03 -69.06
CA LYS A 11 27.87 33.89 -67.64
C LYS A 11 27.44 32.48 -67.23
N CYS A 12 28.40 31.57 -67.09
CA CYS A 12 28.16 30.24 -66.53
C CYS A 12 27.67 30.42 -65.09
N ASN A 13 26.35 30.33 -64.89
CA ASN A 13 25.77 30.19 -63.57
C ASN A 13 26.19 28.81 -63.05
N GLY A 14 27.21 28.79 -62.19
CA GLY A 14 27.65 27.59 -61.51
C GLY A 14 26.45 26.89 -60.90
N GLY A 15 26.17 25.68 -61.38
CA GLY A 15 25.14 24.83 -60.83
C GLY A 15 25.46 24.59 -59.36
N MET A 16 24.66 25.20 -58.49
CA MET A 16 24.59 24.84 -57.09
C MET A 16 24.08 23.40 -57.07
N GLN A 17 25.01 22.43 -56.95
CA GLN A 17 24.66 21.03 -56.77
C GLN A 17 24.02 20.92 -55.39
N ASP A 18 22.70 20.98 -55.35
CA ASP A 18 21.93 20.61 -54.17
C ASP A 18 22.37 19.21 -53.75
N ASN A 19 22.70 19.09 -52.47
CA ASN A 19 23.27 17.93 -51.83
C ASN A 19 22.26 16.74 -51.90
N ASN A 20 22.25 16.04 -53.03
CA ASN A 20 21.24 15.05 -53.43
C ASN A 20 21.33 13.73 -52.63
N ASN A 21 22.20 13.67 -51.62
CA ASN A 21 22.32 12.51 -50.73
C ASN A 21 21.06 12.31 -49.86
N ASN A 22 20.29 13.37 -49.61
CA ASN A 22 19.09 13.31 -48.78
C ASN A 22 17.95 12.44 -49.36
N ARG A 23 18.05 12.06 -50.65
CA ARG A 23 17.00 11.26 -51.30
C ARG A 23 17.27 9.77 -51.35
N LYS A 24 18.46 9.32 -50.92
CA LYS A 24 18.91 7.94 -51.17
C LYS A 24 18.06 6.88 -50.46
N TYR A 25 17.49 7.21 -49.29
CA TYR A 25 16.79 6.25 -48.42
C TYR A 25 15.34 6.63 -48.10
N ILE A 26 14.69 7.45 -48.95
CA ILE A 26 13.34 7.96 -48.68
C ILE A 26 12.31 6.83 -48.47
N LYS A 27 12.40 5.76 -49.26
CA LYS A 27 11.44 4.65 -49.19
C LYS A 27 11.64 3.83 -47.92
N GLU A 28 12.90 3.62 -47.55
CA GLU A 28 13.34 2.90 -46.37
C GLU A 28 12.95 3.65 -45.11
N ILE A 29 13.26 4.96 -45.02
CA ILE A 29 12.86 5.83 -43.90
C ILE A 29 11.34 5.81 -43.73
N LYS A 30 10.59 6.03 -44.82
CA LYS A 30 9.11 6.00 -44.77
C LYS A 30 8.57 4.65 -44.28
N THR A 31 9.23 3.56 -44.63
CA THR A 31 8.85 2.21 -44.19
C THR A 31 9.18 2.01 -42.71
N LEU A 32 10.36 2.44 -42.27
CA LEU A 32 10.79 2.35 -40.87
C LEU A 32 9.92 3.22 -39.96
N VAL A 33 9.55 4.44 -40.37
CA VAL A 33 8.56 5.26 -39.65
C VAL A 33 7.22 4.54 -39.55
N ARG A 34 6.78 3.84 -40.60
CA ARG A 34 5.51 3.08 -40.53
C ARG A 34 5.59 1.90 -39.55
N LEU A 35 6.77 1.29 -39.39
CA LEU A 35 6.97 0.14 -38.50
C LEU A 35 7.27 0.54 -37.05
N PHE A 36 7.93 1.69 -36.84
CA PHE A 36 8.49 2.13 -35.55
C PHE A 36 8.07 3.56 -35.16
N GLY A 37 7.02 4.11 -35.79
CA GLY A 37 6.72 5.56 -35.81
C GLY A 37 6.41 6.20 -34.47
N ASP A 38 6.03 5.43 -33.47
CA ASP A 38 5.83 5.95 -32.11
C ASP A 38 7.15 6.14 -31.35
N ALA A 39 8.24 5.57 -31.87
CA ALA A 39 9.51 5.45 -31.15
C ALA A 39 10.65 6.31 -31.69
N ASN A 40 10.64 6.72 -32.96
CA ASN A 40 11.77 7.44 -33.60
C ASN A 40 11.30 8.48 -34.62
N THR A 41 12.04 9.58 -34.76
CA THR A 41 11.79 10.59 -35.81
C THR A 41 12.47 10.25 -37.14
N GLU A 42 12.07 10.91 -38.23
CA GLU A 42 12.68 10.71 -39.56
C GLU A 42 14.18 11.05 -39.56
N GLU A 43 14.58 12.09 -38.84
CA GLU A 43 15.98 12.54 -38.75
C GLU A 43 16.85 11.54 -37.99
N GLU A 44 16.34 10.97 -36.89
CA GLU A 44 17.03 9.93 -36.11
C GLU A 44 17.25 8.67 -36.94
N LEU A 45 16.23 8.26 -37.69
CA LEU A 45 16.31 7.12 -38.60
C LEU A 45 17.32 7.39 -39.71
N GLN A 46 17.34 8.60 -40.27
CA GLN A 46 18.32 8.97 -41.27
C GLN A 46 19.76 8.89 -40.72
N GLN A 47 20.01 9.47 -39.54
CA GLN A 47 21.33 9.41 -38.89
C GLN A 47 21.77 7.96 -38.62
N LYS A 48 20.86 7.09 -38.17
CA LYS A 48 21.14 5.67 -37.96
C LYS A 48 21.48 4.95 -39.27
N ILE A 49 20.74 5.23 -40.34
CA ILE A 49 21.03 4.64 -41.66
C ILE A 49 22.41 5.10 -42.16
N GLU A 50 22.75 6.37 -42.00
CA GLU A 50 24.07 6.90 -42.34
C GLU A 50 25.18 6.27 -41.49
N HIS A 51 24.96 6.12 -40.18
CA HIS A 51 25.88 5.47 -39.26
C HIS A 51 26.16 4.00 -39.63
N HIS A 52 25.14 3.29 -40.09
CA HIS A 52 25.25 1.91 -40.56
C HIS A 52 25.57 1.81 -42.06
N TYR A 53 26.10 2.88 -42.67
CA TYR A 53 26.52 2.92 -44.08
C TYR A 53 25.44 2.48 -45.07
N GLY A 54 24.17 2.74 -44.75
CA GLY A 54 23.02 2.35 -45.56
C GLY A 54 22.51 0.92 -45.34
N ASN A 55 23.08 0.16 -44.41
CA ASN A 55 22.64 -1.21 -44.14
C ASN A 55 21.38 -1.23 -43.27
N ILE A 56 20.22 -1.39 -43.92
CA ILE A 56 18.90 -1.38 -43.28
C ILE A 56 18.72 -2.55 -42.32
N GLU A 57 19.31 -3.72 -42.58
CA GLU A 57 19.19 -4.88 -41.69
C GLU A 57 19.80 -4.59 -40.32
N THR A 58 20.98 -3.95 -40.30
CA THR A 58 21.64 -3.55 -39.04
C THR A 58 20.86 -2.46 -38.32
N VAL A 59 20.27 -1.51 -39.06
CA VAL A 59 19.40 -0.46 -38.49
C VAL A 59 18.18 -1.09 -37.81
N ILE A 60 17.52 -2.07 -38.45
CA ILE A 60 16.38 -2.77 -37.87
C ILE A 60 16.78 -3.52 -36.58
N LYS A 61 17.92 -4.22 -36.57
CA LYS A 61 18.42 -4.91 -35.38
C LYS A 61 18.66 -3.95 -34.22
N ASP A 62 19.29 -2.80 -34.49
CA ASP A 62 19.52 -1.75 -33.49
C ASP A 62 18.20 -1.16 -32.96
N LEU A 63 17.25 -0.84 -33.84
CA LEU A 63 15.93 -0.31 -33.43
C LEU A 63 15.15 -1.30 -32.56
N VAL A 64 15.15 -2.58 -32.91
CA VAL A 64 14.49 -3.63 -32.11
C VAL A 64 15.15 -3.75 -30.74
N GLN A 65 16.48 -3.75 -30.69
CA GLN A 65 17.22 -3.82 -29.42
C GLN A 65 16.87 -2.63 -28.52
N GLN A 66 16.89 -1.41 -29.06
CA GLN A 66 16.55 -0.20 -28.31
C GLN A 66 15.10 -0.22 -27.81
N SER A 67 14.16 -0.74 -28.61
CA SER A 67 12.78 -0.88 -28.17
C SER A 67 12.63 -1.82 -26.99
N ILE A 68 13.35 -2.94 -26.98
CA ILE A 68 13.34 -3.91 -25.87
C ILE A 68 13.95 -3.27 -24.61
N GLU A 69 15.10 -2.62 -24.75
CA GLU A 69 15.78 -1.97 -23.63
C GLU A 69 14.92 -0.88 -22.98
N LYS A 70 14.25 -0.05 -23.81
CA LYS A 70 13.33 0.99 -23.34
C LYS A 70 12.15 0.37 -22.59
N GLU A 71 11.53 -0.68 -23.10
CA GLU A 71 10.41 -1.36 -22.44
C GLU A 71 10.82 -1.96 -21.09
N VAL A 72 11.97 -2.65 -21.05
CA VAL A 72 12.52 -3.24 -19.81
C VAL A 72 12.79 -2.15 -18.78
N PHE A 73 13.42 -1.05 -19.18
CA PHE A 73 13.70 0.09 -18.30
C PHE A 73 12.42 0.72 -17.76
N THR A 74 11.40 0.92 -18.60
CA THR A 74 10.10 1.43 -18.16
C THR A 74 9.46 0.52 -17.12
N ARG A 75 9.43 -0.80 -17.36
CA ARG A 75 8.86 -1.77 -16.40
C ARG A 75 9.60 -1.76 -15.07
N ILE A 76 10.92 -1.72 -15.10
CA ILE A 76 11.76 -1.63 -13.90
C ILE A 76 11.42 -0.35 -13.11
N ASN A 77 11.35 0.80 -13.78
CA ASN A 77 11.00 2.06 -13.12
C ASN A 77 9.59 2.05 -12.52
N THR A 78 8.61 1.46 -13.22
CA THR A 78 7.25 1.28 -12.68
C THR A 78 7.29 0.45 -11.39
N ILE A 79 8.05 -0.65 -11.37
CA ILE A 79 8.20 -1.49 -10.17
C ILE A 79 8.86 -0.70 -9.03
N TYR A 80 9.91 0.07 -9.30
CA TYR A 80 10.55 0.91 -8.29
C TYR A 80 9.60 2.00 -7.75
N SER A 81 8.84 2.66 -8.61
CA SER A 81 7.86 3.69 -8.21
C SER A 81 6.80 3.11 -7.28
N VAL A 82 6.22 1.95 -7.63
CA VAL A 82 5.23 1.26 -6.79
C VAL A 82 5.84 0.85 -5.45
N ASN A 83 7.10 0.40 -5.43
CA ASN A 83 7.79 0.04 -4.20
C ASN A 83 8.03 1.24 -3.28
N VAL A 84 8.39 2.40 -3.83
CA VAL A 84 8.59 3.65 -3.05
C VAL A 84 7.26 4.13 -2.46
N GLU A 85 6.19 4.16 -3.24
CA GLU A 85 4.85 4.52 -2.75
C GLU A 85 4.38 3.55 -1.65
N MET A 86 4.60 2.25 -1.84
CA MET A 86 4.27 1.25 -0.82
C MET A 86 5.08 1.48 0.46
N LEU A 87 6.38 1.79 0.36
CA LEU A 87 7.24 2.08 1.50
C LEU A 87 6.77 3.32 2.27
N LEU A 88 6.36 4.37 1.56
CA LEU A 88 5.79 5.58 2.17
C LEU A 88 4.49 5.29 2.92
N LEU A 89 3.58 4.52 2.31
CA LEU A 89 2.35 4.10 2.98
C LEU A 89 2.63 3.28 4.24
N PHE A 90 3.60 2.38 4.18
CA PHE A 90 4.05 1.63 5.35
C PHE A 90 4.62 2.54 6.45
N PHE A 91 5.40 3.55 6.09
CA PHE A 91 5.95 4.51 7.03
C PHE A 91 4.84 5.32 7.73
N PHE A 92 3.87 5.84 6.97
CA PHE A 92 2.72 6.53 7.55
C PHE A 92 1.87 5.64 8.45
N PHE A 93 1.64 4.39 8.03
CA PHE A 93 0.95 3.40 8.86
C PHE A 93 1.69 3.15 10.18
N PHE A 94 3.02 3.01 10.14
CA PHE A 94 3.83 2.85 11.34
C PHE A 94 3.72 4.06 12.29
N LEU A 95 3.82 5.28 11.75
CA LEU A 95 3.64 6.51 12.54
C LEU A 95 2.23 6.58 13.16
N TYR A 96 1.21 6.18 12.42
CA TYR A 96 -0.16 6.11 12.91
C TYR A 96 -0.28 5.15 14.11
N ILE A 97 0.27 3.94 13.99
CA ILE A 97 0.31 2.96 15.09
C ILE A 97 1.02 3.55 16.32
N GLN A 98 2.17 4.22 16.14
CA GLN A 98 2.89 4.85 17.25
C GLN A 98 2.06 5.95 17.94
N LYS A 99 1.31 6.74 17.18
CA LYS A 99 0.43 7.79 17.71
C LYS A 99 -0.72 7.18 18.53
N THR A 100 -1.34 6.10 18.06
CA THR A 100 -2.41 5.41 18.81
C THR A 100 -1.91 4.82 20.13
N LYS A 101 -0.72 4.22 20.17
CA LYS A 101 -0.12 3.70 21.41
C LYS A 101 0.12 4.81 22.43
N LYS A 102 0.62 5.98 22.01
CA LYS A 102 0.82 7.14 22.91
C LYS A 102 -0.50 7.66 23.49
N LYS A 103 -1.56 7.76 22.67
CA LYS A 103 -2.88 8.22 23.12
C LYS A 103 -3.46 7.29 24.19
N ASN A 104 -3.40 5.98 23.95
CA ASN A 104 -3.92 4.98 24.90
C ASN A 104 -3.12 4.98 26.22
N LYS A 105 -1.79 5.19 26.17
CA LYS A 105 -0.96 5.32 27.38
C LYS A 105 -1.36 6.52 28.22
N LEU A 106 -1.56 7.69 27.60
CA LEU A 106 -1.95 8.91 28.30
C LEU A 106 -3.32 8.76 28.97
N GLU A 107 -4.30 8.15 28.28
CA GLU A 107 -5.64 7.94 28.82
C GLU A 107 -5.65 7.02 30.05
N VAL A 108 -4.81 5.97 30.05
CA VAL A 108 -4.65 5.08 31.22
C VAL A 108 -4.03 5.84 32.39
N GLU A 109 -3.04 6.70 32.14
CA GLU A 109 -2.36 7.48 33.18
C GLU A 109 -3.29 8.55 33.79
N THR A 110 -4.16 9.17 32.98
CA THR A 110 -5.20 10.10 33.48
C THR A 110 -6.20 9.39 34.39
N LYS A 111 -6.71 8.21 33.99
CA LYS A 111 -7.66 7.43 34.80
C LYS A 111 -7.06 6.95 36.13
N ILE A 112 -5.77 6.60 36.15
CA ILE A 112 -5.07 6.22 37.39
C ILE A 112 -4.95 7.41 38.36
N ASN A 113 -4.66 8.61 37.85
CA ASN A 113 -4.53 9.80 38.68
C ASN A 113 -5.88 10.27 39.25
N GLU A 114 -6.98 10.13 38.50
CA GLU A 114 -8.33 10.42 39.01
C GLU A 114 -8.73 9.49 40.17
N LEU A 115 -8.44 8.18 40.04
CA LEU A 115 -8.70 7.17 41.07
C LEU A 115 -7.92 7.43 42.37
N LYS A 116 -6.62 7.77 42.27
CA LYS A 116 -5.80 8.11 43.45
C LYS A 116 -6.32 9.33 44.21
N ASN A 117 -6.83 10.33 43.50
CA ASN A 117 -7.39 11.54 44.12
C ASN A 117 -8.75 11.28 44.80
N THR A 118 -9.50 10.27 44.37
CA THR A 118 -10.78 9.90 45.01
C THR A 118 -10.56 9.10 46.30
N GLU A 119 -9.58 8.20 46.33
CA GLU A 119 -9.23 7.43 47.53
C GLU A 119 -8.72 8.33 48.68
N GLN A 120 -7.88 9.34 48.38
CA GLN A 120 -7.37 10.26 49.41
C GLN A 120 -8.46 11.15 50.04
N LYS A 121 -9.52 11.49 49.29
CA LYS A 121 -10.67 12.23 49.86
C LYS A 121 -11.52 11.38 50.80
N GLN A 122 -11.62 10.07 50.53
CA GLN A 122 -12.41 9.15 51.35
C GLN A 122 -11.71 8.78 52.67
N GLU A 123 -10.37 8.77 52.71
CA GLU A 123 -9.60 8.62 53.96
C GLU A 123 -9.69 9.85 54.87
N GLN A 124 -9.80 11.06 54.31
CA GLN A 124 -9.92 12.29 55.11
C GLN A 124 -11.33 12.49 55.73
N GLU A 125 -12.38 11.97 55.09
CA GLU A 125 -13.76 12.03 55.61
C GLU A 125 -14.02 11.00 56.73
N ASN A 126 -13.27 9.89 56.76
CA ASN A 126 -13.39 8.88 57.83
C ASN A 126 -12.68 9.27 59.13
N ILE A 127 -11.69 10.18 59.11
CA ILE A 127 -10.99 10.62 60.34
C ILE A 127 -11.80 11.66 61.14
N VAL A 128 -12.81 12.30 60.53
CA VAL A 128 -13.63 13.34 61.20
C VAL A 128 -14.84 12.76 61.95
N ASN A 129 -15.23 11.50 61.72
CA ASN A 129 -16.40 10.89 62.36
C ASN A 129 -16.09 9.96 63.57
N GLU A 130 -14.83 9.86 64.00
CA GLU A 130 -14.43 8.99 65.11
C GLU A 130 -14.22 9.76 66.43
N ILE A 131 -15.13 10.68 66.80
CA ILE A 131 -15.14 11.30 68.14
C ILE A 131 -16.49 11.15 68.86
N ASN A 132 -17.57 10.65 68.24
CA ASN A 132 -18.83 10.54 68.99
C ASN A 132 -19.75 9.41 68.54
N SER A 133 -19.67 8.25 69.20
CA SER A 133 -20.87 7.60 69.77
C SER A 133 -20.50 6.33 70.53
N ASN A 134 -20.76 6.38 71.85
CA ASN A 134 -20.99 5.18 72.63
C ASN A 134 -22.37 4.63 72.25
N ASN A 135 -22.45 3.40 71.72
CA ASN A 135 -23.26 2.29 72.24
C ASN A 135 -23.57 1.20 71.20
N LYS A 136 -23.50 -0.04 71.72
CA LYS A 136 -24.19 -1.27 71.32
C LYS A 136 -23.72 -2.01 70.06
N SER A 137 -23.17 -3.19 70.38
CA SER A 137 -22.83 -4.33 69.53
C SER A 137 -23.95 -4.75 68.57
N VAL A 138 -23.61 -4.86 67.28
CA VAL A 138 -24.29 -5.70 66.30
C VAL A 138 -23.20 -6.44 65.50
N GLN A 139 -23.37 -7.76 65.38
CA GLN A 139 -22.47 -8.68 64.67
C GLN A 139 -22.28 -8.23 63.21
N LYS A 140 -21.02 -8.09 62.80
CA LYS A 140 -20.63 -8.08 61.39
C LYS A 140 -20.57 -9.52 60.88
N GLU A 141 -21.47 -9.87 59.96
CA GLU A 141 -21.30 -11.01 59.09
C GLU A 141 -19.99 -10.86 58.30
N THR A 142 -19.15 -11.89 58.40
CA THR A 142 -17.87 -11.97 57.71
C THR A 142 -18.13 -12.58 56.34
N GLU A 143 -18.31 -11.74 55.34
CA GLU A 143 -18.38 -12.18 53.95
C GLU A 143 -16.96 -12.58 53.51
N LYS A 144 -16.69 -13.88 53.51
CA LYS A 144 -15.48 -14.48 52.94
C LYS A 144 -15.58 -14.37 51.43
N THR A 145 -14.98 -13.33 50.84
CA THR A 145 -14.71 -13.34 49.41
C THR A 145 -13.54 -14.28 49.17
N GLU A 146 -13.83 -15.49 48.70
CA GLU A 146 -12.84 -16.38 48.14
C GLU A 146 -12.08 -15.63 47.03
N ILE A 147 -10.79 -15.39 47.27
CA ILE A 147 -9.84 -15.01 46.23
C ILE A 147 -9.70 -16.24 45.33
N GLY A 148 -10.67 -16.40 44.43
CA GLY A 148 -10.53 -17.29 43.30
C GLY A 148 -9.30 -16.84 42.53
N GLU A 149 -8.35 -17.76 42.38
CA GLU A 149 -7.16 -17.58 41.57
C GLU A 149 -7.57 -16.98 40.22
N LYS A 150 -7.29 -15.69 40.01
CA LYS A 150 -7.35 -15.08 38.69
C LYS A 150 -6.32 -15.82 37.85
N LYS A 151 -6.77 -16.84 37.11
CA LYS A 151 -6.09 -17.32 35.90
C LYS A 151 -5.73 -16.07 35.12
N ARG A 152 -4.44 -15.74 35.11
CA ARG A 152 -3.91 -14.68 34.26
C ARG A 152 -4.12 -15.17 32.83
N GLU A 153 -5.24 -14.80 32.24
CA GLU A 153 -5.37 -14.75 30.80
C GLU A 153 -4.28 -13.79 30.32
N LEU A 154 -3.17 -14.38 29.87
CA LEU A 154 -2.13 -13.72 29.12
C LEU A 154 -2.75 -13.29 27.78
N ILE A 155 -3.47 -12.17 27.81
CA ILE A 155 -3.87 -11.48 26.60
C ILE A 155 -2.62 -10.75 26.12
N CYS A 156 -1.86 -11.37 25.21
CA CYS A 156 -0.90 -10.66 24.38
C CYS A 156 -1.68 -9.68 23.48
N LYS A 157 -1.92 -8.46 23.99
CA LYS A 157 -2.81 -7.45 23.39
C LYS A 157 -2.30 -6.82 22.08
N ASP A 158 -1.11 -7.19 21.61
CA ASP A 158 -0.48 -6.55 20.45
C ASP A 158 -0.22 -7.57 19.32
N PHE A 159 -1.26 -8.26 18.83
CA PHE A 159 -1.20 -8.83 17.47
C PHE A 159 -1.44 -7.70 16.46
N VAL A 160 -0.41 -6.87 16.28
CA VAL A 160 -0.29 -5.93 15.19
C VAL A 160 -0.46 -6.69 13.88
N ALA A 161 -1.41 -6.24 13.06
CA ALA A 161 -1.71 -6.67 11.69
C ALA A 161 -0.54 -7.41 11.00
N MET A 162 -0.50 -8.73 11.14
CA MET A 162 0.40 -9.57 10.34
C MET A 162 -0.16 -9.58 8.92
N LYS A 163 0.56 -8.97 7.97
CA LYS A 163 0.35 -9.25 6.54
C LYS A 163 0.64 -10.73 6.33
N PRO A 164 -0.32 -11.56 5.91
CA PRO A 164 -0.06 -12.98 5.84
C PRO A 164 0.58 -13.31 4.50
N VAL A 165 1.88 -13.58 4.53
CA VAL A 165 2.51 -14.45 3.53
C VAL A 165 2.25 -15.87 4.02
N TRP A 166 1.18 -16.49 3.50
CA TRP A 166 0.73 -17.84 3.88
C TRP A 166 1.68 -18.91 3.32
N HIS A 167 2.90 -19.00 3.84
CA HIS A 167 3.78 -20.14 3.58
C HIS A 167 4.07 -20.90 4.88
N GLN A 168 3.26 -21.95 5.09
CA GLN A 168 3.57 -23.25 5.72
C GLN A 168 4.38 -23.33 7.04
N LYS A 169 4.64 -22.24 7.77
CA LYS A 169 5.22 -22.32 9.11
C LYS A 169 4.12 -22.50 10.15
N ARG A 170 3.96 -23.75 10.62
CA ARG A 170 2.92 -24.17 11.58
C ARG A 170 3.02 -23.55 12.97
N ASN A 171 4.10 -22.83 13.28
CA ASN A 171 4.35 -22.33 14.63
C ASN A 171 4.64 -20.83 14.62
N TYR A 172 3.70 -20.05 15.16
CA TYR A 172 3.91 -18.64 15.46
C TYR A 172 4.52 -18.53 16.86
N HIS A 173 5.77 -18.13 16.93
CA HIS A 173 6.46 -17.93 18.21
C HIS A 173 6.35 -16.48 18.66
N CYS A 174 6.20 -16.26 19.97
CA CYS A 174 6.24 -14.93 20.56
C CYS A 174 7.63 -14.34 20.32
N PRO A 175 7.76 -13.11 19.81
CA PRO A 175 9.07 -12.50 19.57
C PRO A 175 9.87 -12.37 20.87
N ASP A 176 9.20 -12.16 22.01
CA ASP A 176 9.86 -11.91 23.30
C ASP A 176 10.27 -13.21 24.01
N CYS A 177 9.38 -14.21 24.06
CA CYS A 177 9.61 -15.43 24.85
C CYS A 177 9.82 -16.71 24.04
N LYS A 178 9.73 -16.65 22.71
CA LYS A 178 9.89 -17.78 21.76
C LYS A 178 8.93 -18.96 21.96
N LYS A 179 8.00 -18.89 22.93
CA LYS A 179 6.94 -19.91 23.10
C LYS A 179 5.96 -19.82 21.93
N SER A 180 5.35 -20.94 21.56
CA SER A 180 4.25 -20.92 20.58
C SER A 180 3.11 -20.07 21.13
N THR A 181 2.74 -19.03 20.40
CA THR A 181 1.75 -18.03 20.85
C THR A 181 0.36 -18.37 20.32
N VAL A 182 0.27 -19.01 19.16
CA VAL A 182 -1.00 -19.29 18.49
C VAL A 182 -1.26 -20.79 18.57
N ILE A 183 -2.18 -21.17 19.46
CA ILE A 183 -2.59 -22.56 19.65
C ILE A 183 -3.70 -22.95 18.66
N SER A 184 -4.61 -22.02 18.37
CA SER A 184 -5.69 -22.23 17.40
C SER A 184 -6.22 -20.90 16.86
N ILE A 185 -6.82 -20.95 15.68
CA ILE A 185 -7.61 -19.86 15.10
C ILE A 185 -9.06 -20.32 15.15
N VAL A 186 -9.88 -19.63 15.95
CA VAL A 186 -11.30 -19.99 16.14
C VAL A 186 -12.24 -19.13 15.30
N LYS A 187 -11.77 -17.98 14.81
CA LYS A 187 -12.60 -16.98 14.16
C LYS A 187 -11.80 -16.16 13.14
N ALA A 188 -12.42 -15.91 11.98
CA ALA A 188 -11.93 -14.98 10.97
C ALA A 188 -12.94 -13.85 10.80
N MET A 189 -12.47 -12.63 10.55
CA MET A 189 -13.33 -11.46 10.38
C MET A 189 -12.89 -10.63 9.19
N PHE A 190 -13.85 -10.27 8.34
CA PHE A 190 -13.67 -9.35 7.24
C PHE A 190 -14.31 -8.01 7.58
N TYR A 191 -13.59 -6.94 7.27
CA TYR A 191 -14.07 -5.57 7.39
C TYR A 191 -14.00 -4.89 6.03
N ASN A 192 -15.03 -4.12 5.70
CA ASN A 192 -15.06 -3.17 4.58
C ASN A 192 -14.66 -3.80 3.24
N SER A 193 -14.96 -5.07 3.04
CA SER A 193 -14.59 -5.79 1.84
C SER A 193 -15.66 -6.78 1.41
N GLU A 194 -15.87 -6.86 0.10
CA GLU A 194 -16.49 -8.03 -0.51
C GLU A 194 -15.52 -9.19 -0.34
N HIS A 195 -16.00 -10.30 0.20
CA HIS A 195 -15.14 -11.39 0.61
C HIS A 195 -15.79 -12.75 0.35
N SER A 196 -14.95 -13.76 0.20
CA SER A 196 -15.38 -15.16 0.17
C SER A 196 -14.51 -16.01 1.08
N ILE A 197 -15.16 -16.96 1.72
CA ILE A 197 -14.51 -18.00 2.51
C ILE A 197 -14.97 -19.36 1.99
N SER A 198 -14.01 -20.23 1.70
CA SER A 198 -14.25 -21.63 1.37
C SER A 198 -13.49 -22.51 2.34
N ALA A 199 -14.12 -23.59 2.79
CA ALA A 199 -13.45 -24.63 3.55
C ALA A 199 -13.22 -25.86 2.64
N SER A 200 -12.31 -26.72 3.06
CA SER A 200 -11.93 -27.95 2.34
C SER A 200 -12.99 -29.06 2.38
N ASP A 201 -14.03 -28.93 3.19
CA ASP A 201 -15.10 -29.91 3.35
C ASP A 201 -16.19 -29.81 2.27
N ASP A 202 -15.84 -29.28 1.10
CA ASP A 202 -16.76 -28.97 -0.01
C ASP A 202 -17.97 -28.10 0.39
N SER A 203 -17.90 -27.42 1.54
CA SER A 203 -18.94 -26.48 1.94
C SER A 203 -19.02 -25.34 0.92
N VAL A 204 -20.26 -24.99 0.55
CA VAL A 204 -20.52 -23.93 -0.42
C VAL A 204 -19.82 -22.65 0.08
N PRO A 205 -19.00 -21.99 -0.76
CA PRO A 205 -18.31 -20.77 -0.35
C PRO A 205 -19.34 -19.75 0.12
N VAL A 206 -19.12 -19.21 1.32
CA VAL A 206 -19.98 -18.14 1.83
C VAL A 206 -19.47 -16.84 1.24
N ASN A 207 -20.31 -16.22 0.40
CA ASN A 207 -20.09 -14.89 -0.13
C ASN A 207 -20.98 -13.92 0.64
N ASP A 208 -20.38 -12.94 1.30
CA ASP A 208 -21.11 -11.94 2.07
C ASP A 208 -20.59 -10.53 1.71
N ASN A 209 -21.51 -9.59 1.60
CA ASN A 209 -21.25 -8.19 1.29
C ASN A 209 -21.44 -7.27 2.51
N ASN A 210 -21.62 -7.86 3.69
CA ASN A 210 -21.73 -7.13 4.95
C ASN A 210 -20.42 -6.41 5.31
N TYR A 211 -20.57 -5.22 5.90
CA TYR A 211 -19.46 -4.35 6.34
C TYR A 211 -18.50 -5.04 7.30
N GLN A 212 -19.07 -5.89 8.16
CA GLN A 212 -18.35 -6.70 9.12
C GLN A 212 -18.98 -8.07 9.11
N CYS A 213 -18.26 -9.07 8.62
CA CYS A 213 -18.69 -10.46 8.70
C CYS A 213 -17.70 -11.26 9.52
N SER A 214 -18.22 -12.25 10.24
CA SER A 214 -17.42 -13.07 11.13
C SER A 214 -17.73 -14.54 10.95
N TYR A 215 -16.68 -15.32 10.71
CA TYR A 215 -16.77 -16.74 10.42
C TYR A 215 -16.12 -17.55 11.52
N THR A 216 -16.81 -18.60 11.95
CA THR A 216 -16.26 -19.57 12.89
C THR A 216 -15.37 -20.56 12.13
N ILE A 217 -14.12 -20.70 12.56
CA ILE A 217 -13.13 -21.59 11.96
C ILE A 217 -13.11 -22.88 12.76
N LYS A 218 -13.39 -24.01 12.09
CA LYS A 218 -13.35 -25.34 12.71
C LYS A 218 -11.93 -25.88 12.64
N SER A 219 -11.48 -26.48 13.72
CA SER A 219 -10.20 -27.20 13.75
C SER A 219 -10.22 -28.38 12.78
N GLY A 220 -9.07 -28.69 12.16
CA GLY A 220 -8.91 -29.83 11.26
C GLY A 220 -9.29 -29.59 9.80
N LEU A 221 -9.80 -28.40 9.45
CA LEU A 221 -10.08 -28.00 8.07
C LEU A 221 -9.07 -26.98 7.58
N SER A 222 -8.76 -27.00 6.28
CA SER A 222 -8.12 -25.87 5.59
C SER A 222 -9.19 -24.92 5.07
N TYR A 223 -8.91 -23.62 5.20
CA TYR A 223 -9.77 -22.54 4.72
C TYR A 223 -9.01 -21.67 3.71
N GLU A 224 -9.68 -21.28 2.64
CA GLU A 224 -9.23 -20.22 1.74
C GLU A 224 -10.06 -18.96 2.03
N LEU A 225 -9.36 -17.87 2.33
CA LEU A 225 -9.93 -16.57 2.68
C LEU A 225 -9.57 -15.58 1.58
N LYS A 226 -10.57 -15.04 0.87
CA LYS A 226 -10.38 -14.05 -0.21
C LYS A 226 -11.09 -12.76 0.14
N ALA A 227 -10.37 -11.64 0.05
CA ALA A 227 -10.94 -10.30 0.04
C ALA A 227 -10.80 -9.76 -1.38
N ASN A 228 -11.92 -9.52 -2.05
CA ASN A 228 -11.94 -9.21 -3.48
C ASN A 228 -11.84 -7.70 -3.73
N LYS A 229 -12.70 -6.93 -3.07
CA LYS A 229 -12.81 -5.49 -3.28
C LYS A 229 -13.03 -4.78 -1.96
N ILE A 230 -12.17 -3.80 -1.66
CA ILE A 230 -12.41 -2.89 -0.54
C ILE A 230 -13.61 -2.00 -0.92
N ARG A 231 -14.65 -2.05 -0.09
CA ARG A 231 -15.80 -1.16 -0.19
C ARG A 231 -15.53 0.09 0.64
N GLN A 232 -15.21 1.18 -0.05
CA GLN A 232 -15.32 2.51 0.53
C GLN A 232 -16.77 2.97 0.33
N HIS A 233 -17.46 3.28 1.42
CA HIS A 233 -18.81 3.87 1.38
C HIS A 233 -18.80 5.35 0.98
N ALA A 234 -17.69 5.81 0.40
CA ALA A 234 -17.58 7.18 -0.02
C ALA A 234 -17.94 7.29 -1.49
N ASN A 235 -18.89 8.16 -1.80
CA ASN A 235 -19.24 8.48 -3.18
C ASN A 235 -18.14 9.29 -3.89
N GLY A 236 -17.13 9.75 -3.13
CA GLY A 236 -15.94 10.43 -3.62
C GLY A 236 -15.10 10.97 -2.46
N ILE A 237 -14.01 11.66 -2.80
CA ILE A 237 -13.13 12.30 -1.81
C ILE A 237 -13.86 13.37 -1.00
N GLU A 238 -14.85 14.03 -1.60
CA GLU A 238 -15.63 15.09 -0.96
C GLU A 238 -16.54 14.53 0.15
N ASP A 239 -17.19 13.40 -0.11
CA ASP A 239 -17.98 12.66 0.88
C ASP A 239 -17.11 12.14 2.03
N LEU A 240 -15.88 11.68 1.75
CA LEU A 240 -14.91 11.35 2.80
C LEU A 240 -14.57 12.56 3.66
N ARG A 241 -14.35 13.72 3.05
CA ARG A 241 -14.01 14.96 3.74
C ARG A 241 -15.15 15.39 4.66
N GLU A 242 -16.37 15.48 4.13
CA GLU A 242 -17.56 15.87 4.89
C GLU A 242 -17.82 14.93 6.07
N ARG A 243 -17.75 13.61 5.86
CA ARG A 243 -17.94 12.62 6.94
C ARG A 243 -16.86 12.73 8.02
N SER A 244 -15.62 13.04 7.63
CA SER A 244 -14.52 13.24 8.57
C SER A 244 -14.71 14.52 9.39
N GLU A 245 -15.10 15.62 8.73
CA GLU A 245 -15.42 16.88 9.40
C GLU A 245 -16.59 16.71 10.38
N HIS A 246 -17.67 16.06 9.96
CA HIS A 246 -18.82 15.78 10.84
C HIS A 246 -18.45 14.92 12.05
N ALA A 247 -17.61 13.90 11.86
CA ALA A 247 -17.15 13.06 12.96
C ALA A 247 -16.27 13.84 13.97
N MET A 248 -15.46 14.79 13.49
CA MET A 248 -14.65 15.64 14.36
C MET A 248 -15.48 16.70 15.09
N ASN A 249 -16.49 17.27 14.43
CA ASN A 249 -17.36 18.30 15.00
C ASN A 249 -18.44 17.74 15.95
N LYS A 250 -18.60 16.41 16.01
CA LYS A 250 -19.54 15.70 16.90
C LYS A 250 -18.96 15.34 18.27
N ILE A 251 -17.74 15.82 18.57
CA ILE A 251 -17.08 15.68 19.88
C ILE A 251 -17.40 16.91 20.71
#